data_AF-A0A946P3W2-F1
#
_entry.id   AF-A0A946P3W2-F1
#
_cell.length_a   1.000
_cell.length_b   1.000
_cell.length_c   1.000
_cell.angle_alpha   90.00
_cell.angle_beta   90.00
_cell.angle_gamma   90.00
#
_symmetry.space_group_name_H-M   'P 1'
#
loop_
_entity.id
_entity.type
_entity.pdbx_description
1 polymer ?
#
loop_
_entity_poly.entity_id
_entity_poly.type
_entity_poly.pdbx_seq_one_letter_code
_entity_poly.pdbx_strand_id
1 'polypeptide(L)'
;MKRILLPLLFLSFLFSQDMWINEIHYDNFGTDEGEFIEIVASASMSIASAAVTLYNGNNGSAYNDVSLSEFTQGSTQDGYTFYYYSFPSNGIQNGPPDAISLENGSVVIQFISYEGTMTAFDGAANGMSSIDIGVSEPGEIGESLQLQGIGTSYDSFSWVGPIPATMGSINTNQILGNSGTIYGCIDPTAVNYNPAATDDDGSCLYATEMSIYDIQYTTVQGDYCYESASVGQYAITTGIVTAVVPGNPTFYIQDFTSDTYAGIYIFDNSFTPVVGDEVTVSGTVNEYYS
;
A
#
# COMPACT_ATOMS: atom_id res chain seq x y z
N MET A 1 19.40 -10.87 -54.50
CA MET A 1 19.90 -10.77 -53.11
C MET A 1 18.77 -10.22 -52.26
N LYS A 2 18.15 -11.06 -51.41
CA LYS A 2 17.04 -10.61 -50.54
C LYS A 2 17.64 -10.09 -49.23
N ARG A 3 17.38 -8.84 -48.88
CA ARG A 3 17.75 -8.23 -47.59
C ARG A 3 16.56 -8.30 -46.65
N ILE A 4 16.79 -8.82 -45.44
CA ILE A 4 15.84 -8.78 -44.33
C ILE A 4 16.24 -7.57 -43.48
N LEU A 5 15.31 -6.63 -43.31
CA LEU A 5 15.43 -5.56 -42.33
C LEU A 5 14.78 -6.09 -41.05
N LEU A 6 15.58 -6.40 -40.03
CA LEU A 6 15.03 -6.65 -38.69
C LEU A 6 14.68 -5.30 -38.06
N PRO A 7 13.44 -5.10 -37.57
CA PRO A 7 13.16 -3.95 -36.73
C PRO A 7 13.95 -4.12 -35.43
N LEU A 8 14.71 -3.09 -35.07
CA LEU A 8 15.36 -3.00 -33.77
C LEU A 8 14.24 -2.85 -32.73
N LEU A 9 13.88 -3.96 -32.07
CA LEU A 9 12.96 -3.93 -30.95
C LEU A 9 13.73 -3.31 -29.78
N PHE A 10 13.43 -2.06 -29.43
CA PHE A 10 13.86 -1.47 -28.17
C PHE A 10 13.15 -2.25 -27.06
N LEU A 11 13.88 -3.15 -26.41
CA LEU A 11 13.42 -3.76 -25.18
C LEU A 11 13.59 -2.69 -24.10
N SER A 12 12.55 -1.87 -23.88
CA SER A 12 12.48 -1.04 -22.69
C SER A 12 12.40 -2.01 -21.50
N PHE A 13 13.52 -2.19 -20.81
CA PHE A 13 13.46 -2.76 -19.47
C PHE A 13 12.64 -1.78 -18.64
N LEU A 14 11.38 -2.15 -18.37
CA LEU A 14 10.59 -1.55 -17.30
C LEU A 14 11.27 -1.98 -15.99
N PHE A 15 12.35 -1.30 -15.63
CA PHE A 15 12.73 -1.26 -14.23
C PHE A 15 11.61 -0.47 -13.55
N SER A 16 10.89 -1.10 -12.62
CA SER A 16 10.10 -0.36 -11.66
C SER A 16 11.05 0.66 -11.04
N GLN A 17 10.74 1.95 -11.17
CA GLN A 17 11.55 3.02 -10.62
C GLN A 17 11.35 3.03 -9.11
N ASP A 18 12.15 2.20 -8.44
CA ASP A 18 12.07 1.90 -7.01
C ASP A 18 12.82 2.93 -6.14
N MET A 19 13.32 4.00 -6.76
CA MET A 19 13.92 5.17 -6.13
C MET A 19 13.66 6.41 -7.01
N TRP A 20 13.32 7.56 -6.43
CA TRP A 20 13.05 8.79 -7.17
C TRP A 20 13.24 10.05 -6.31
N ILE A 21 13.50 11.18 -6.96
CA ILE A 21 13.50 12.53 -6.39
C ILE A 21 12.06 12.91 -6.05
N ASN A 22 11.82 13.23 -4.79
CA ASN A 22 10.50 13.30 -4.18
C ASN A 22 10.06 14.71 -3.80
N GLU A 23 11.01 15.53 -3.37
CA GLU A 23 10.79 16.90 -2.94
C GLU A 23 12.07 17.72 -3.19
N ILE A 24 11.93 18.96 -3.66
CA ILE A 24 13.03 19.86 -3.97
C ILE A 24 12.65 21.26 -3.50
N HIS A 25 13.62 21.93 -2.89
CA HIS A 25 13.56 23.37 -2.65
C HIS A 25 14.84 24.01 -3.17
N TYR A 26 14.72 24.85 -4.20
CA TYR A 26 15.84 25.48 -4.90
C TYR A 26 15.78 27.01 -4.92
N ASP A 27 14.63 27.64 -4.69
CA ASP A 27 14.50 29.11 -4.76
C ASP A 27 13.48 29.66 -3.75
N ASN A 28 13.76 30.84 -3.20
CA ASN A 28 12.86 31.57 -2.29
C ASN A 28 12.59 33.00 -2.79
N PHE A 29 11.48 33.58 -2.37
CA PHE A 29 11.33 35.04 -2.42
C PHE A 29 12.37 35.72 -1.52
N GLY A 30 13.42 36.28 -2.11
CA GLY A 30 14.40 37.11 -1.41
C GLY A 30 15.80 36.49 -1.38
N THR A 31 16.22 35.99 -0.22
CA THR A 31 17.49 35.28 -0.06
C THR A 31 17.24 33.78 -0.12
N ASP A 32 18.05 33.09 -0.92
CA ASP A 32 18.04 31.62 -0.99
C ASP A 32 18.40 31.04 0.38
N GLU A 33 17.42 30.48 1.08
CA GLU A 33 17.55 29.94 2.43
C GLU A 33 16.82 28.61 2.56
N GLY A 34 17.54 27.59 3.00
CA GLY A 34 16.94 26.31 3.36
C GLY A 34 16.83 25.30 2.22
N GLU A 35 17.54 25.50 1.11
CA GLU A 35 17.58 24.58 -0.03
C GLU A 35 17.82 23.12 0.38
N PHE A 36 17.09 22.20 -0.25
CA PHE A 36 17.26 20.77 -0.01
C PHE A 36 16.76 19.92 -1.18
N ILE A 37 17.19 18.66 -1.18
CA ILE A 37 16.67 17.60 -2.06
C ILE A 37 16.26 16.43 -1.19
N GLU A 38 15.09 15.86 -1.46
CA GLU A 38 14.61 14.62 -0.89
C GLU A 38 14.45 13.54 -1.98
N ILE A 39 14.85 12.33 -1.63
CA ILE A 39 14.70 11.11 -2.42
C ILE A 39 13.86 10.11 -1.62
N VAL A 40 13.00 9.36 -2.30
CA VAL A 40 12.37 8.15 -1.76
C VAL A 40 13.06 6.93 -2.34
N ALA A 41 13.35 5.93 -1.51
CA ALA A 41 13.85 4.62 -1.94
C ALA A 41 13.05 3.48 -1.30
N SER A 42 12.67 2.49 -2.10
CA SER A 42 12.08 1.24 -1.58
C SER A 42 13.12 0.40 -0.82
N ALA A 43 12.65 -0.42 0.12
CA ALA A 43 13.49 -1.33 0.90
C ALA A 43 14.21 -2.39 0.04
N SER A 44 13.74 -2.64 -1.19
CA SER A 44 14.40 -3.52 -2.16
C SER A 44 15.60 -2.88 -2.85
N MET A 45 15.78 -1.56 -2.76
CA MET A 45 16.85 -0.84 -3.45
C MET A 45 17.99 -0.48 -2.49
N SER A 46 19.21 -0.87 -2.86
CA SER A 46 20.41 -0.41 -2.16
C SER A 46 20.74 1.02 -2.57
N ILE A 47 20.93 1.90 -1.59
CA ILE A 47 21.39 3.27 -1.80
C ILE A 47 22.92 3.42 -1.71
N ALA A 48 23.65 2.34 -1.49
CA ALA A 48 25.08 2.39 -1.17
C ALA A 48 25.97 2.98 -2.28
N SER A 49 25.48 3.00 -3.52
CA SER A 49 26.16 3.61 -4.67
C SER A 49 25.32 4.71 -5.31
N ALA A 50 24.27 5.16 -4.63
CA ALA A 50 23.39 6.19 -5.15
C ALA A 50 23.94 7.58 -4.84
N ALA A 51 23.72 8.51 -5.77
CA ALA A 51 24.14 9.90 -5.64
C ALA A 51 23.16 10.83 -6.36
N VAL A 52 23.24 12.10 -6.01
CA VAL A 52 22.58 13.22 -6.69
C VAL A 52 23.64 14.14 -7.27
N THR A 53 23.62 14.34 -8.58
CA THR A 53 24.47 15.32 -9.27
C THR A 53 23.66 16.54 -9.70
N LEU A 54 24.16 17.75 -9.44
CA LEU A 54 23.56 19.01 -9.85
C LEU A 54 24.24 19.58 -11.10
N TYR A 55 23.47 20.13 -12.02
CA TYR A 55 23.94 20.62 -13.33
C TYR A 55 23.50 22.05 -13.59
N ASN A 56 24.43 22.82 -14.17
CA ASN A 56 24.20 24.20 -14.58
C ASN A 56 23.69 24.23 -16.03
N GLY A 57 22.52 24.79 -16.29
CA GLY A 57 21.95 24.80 -17.64
C GLY A 57 22.50 25.84 -18.59
N ASN A 58 23.34 26.79 -18.15
CA ASN A 58 24.05 27.67 -19.08
C ASN A 58 25.13 26.92 -19.87
N ASN A 59 25.76 25.90 -19.27
CA ASN A 59 26.87 25.18 -19.88
C ASN A 59 26.71 23.66 -19.89
N GLY A 60 25.64 23.10 -19.31
CA GLY A 60 25.41 21.67 -19.25
C GLY A 60 26.33 20.89 -18.31
N SER A 61 27.19 21.56 -17.54
CA SER A 61 28.17 20.90 -16.68
C SER A 61 27.64 20.65 -15.28
N ALA A 62 28.01 19.50 -14.73
CA ALA A 62 27.88 19.15 -13.33
C ALA A 62 28.73 20.10 -12.47
N TYR A 63 28.15 20.60 -11.39
CA TYR A 63 28.85 21.51 -10.46
C TYR A 63 28.86 21.00 -9.02
N ASN A 64 28.03 20.01 -8.68
CA ASN A 64 28.03 19.38 -7.37
C ASN A 64 27.57 17.91 -7.48
N ASP A 65 28.06 17.07 -6.58
CA ASP A 65 27.74 15.65 -6.48
C ASP A 65 27.66 15.28 -5.00
N VAL A 66 26.54 14.69 -4.58
CA VAL A 66 26.28 14.33 -3.18
C VAL A 66 25.85 12.87 -3.12
N SER A 67 26.64 12.06 -2.42
CA SER A 67 26.31 10.65 -2.20
C SER A 67 25.08 10.52 -1.30
N LEU A 68 24.17 9.58 -1.60
CA LEU A 68 23.03 9.27 -0.72
C LEU A 68 23.46 8.76 0.66
N SER A 69 24.72 8.33 0.83
CA SER A 69 25.27 8.04 2.15
C SER A 69 25.43 9.27 3.05
N GLU A 70 25.41 10.47 2.47
CA GLU A 70 25.47 11.75 3.19
C GLU A 70 24.08 12.32 3.52
N PHE A 71 23.02 11.73 2.92
CA PHE A 71 21.65 12.13 3.20
C PHE A 71 21.24 11.67 4.60
N THR A 72 20.43 12.50 5.26
CA THR A 72 19.78 12.12 6.51
C THR A 72 18.60 11.23 6.21
N GLN A 73 18.52 10.09 6.91
CA GLN A 73 17.36 9.22 6.84
C GLN A 73 16.18 9.84 7.62
N GLY A 74 15.06 10.00 6.95
CA GLY A 74 13.77 10.41 7.51
C GLY A 74 12.92 9.23 7.95
N SER A 75 11.61 9.36 7.78
CA SER A 75 10.62 8.34 8.09
C SER A 75 10.67 7.16 7.10
N THR A 76 10.06 6.03 7.48
CA THR A 76 9.82 4.89 6.61
C THR A 76 8.34 4.53 6.67
N GLN A 77 7.70 4.39 5.51
CA GLN A 77 6.28 4.04 5.38
C GLN A 77 6.08 3.05 4.25
N ASP A 78 5.32 1.97 4.50
CA ASP A 78 4.95 0.96 3.51
C ASP A 78 6.13 0.40 2.68
N GLY A 79 7.30 0.27 3.32
CA GLY A 79 8.52 -0.24 2.69
C GLY A 79 9.31 0.80 1.90
N TYR A 80 8.95 2.08 1.97
CA TYR A 80 9.67 3.21 1.37
C TYR A 80 10.28 4.09 2.45
N THR A 81 11.55 4.46 2.27
CA THR A 81 12.27 5.35 3.18
C THR A 81 12.59 6.67 2.49
N PHE A 82 12.36 7.76 3.21
CA PHE A 82 12.65 9.13 2.78
C PHE A 82 14.07 9.49 3.20
N TYR A 83 14.85 10.07 2.29
CA TYR A 83 16.21 10.53 2.53
C TYR A 83 16.33 11.97 2.06
N TYR A 84 16.86 12.86 2.88
CA TYR A 84 17.00 14.27 2.51
C TYR A 84 18.41 14.81 2.76
N TYR A 85 18.80 15.79 1.97
CA TYR A 85 20.04 16.54 2.12
C TYR A 85 19.77 18.03 2.03
N SER A 86 20.06 18.76 3.11
CA SER A 86 19.95 20.21 3.17
C SER A 86 21.28 20.86 2.83
N PHE A 87 21.27 21.83 1.92
CA PHE A 87 22.45 22.56 1.52
C PHE A 87 22.73 23.72 2.49
N PRO A 88 23.94 23.83 3.07
CA PRO A 88 24.21 24.84 4.09
C PRO A 88 24.11 26.31 3.61
N SER A 89 24.37 26.58 2.33
CA SER A 89 24.23 27.90 1.69
C SER A 89 24.40 27.81 0.17
N ASN A 90 23.45 28.37 -0.60
CA ASN A 90 23.47 28.51 -2.07
C ASN A 90 24.04 27.27 -2.79
N GLY A 91 23.55 26.08 -2.42
CA GLY A 91 23.97 24.81 -2.95
C GLY A 91 23.27 24.43 -4.25
N ILE A 92 22.03 24.89 -4.46
CA ILE A 92 21.27 24.66 -5.68
C ILE A 92 21.24 25.97 -6.49
N GLN A 93 21.22 25.87 -7.82
CA GLN A 93 21.18 27.03 -8.70
C GLN A 93 19.75 27.24 -9.24
N ASN A 94 19.34 28.49 -9.43
CA ASN A 94 17.95 28.87 -9.72
C ASN A 94 17.79 29.26 -11.20
N GLY A 95 18.61 28.69 -12.08
CA GLY A 95 18.64 29.01 -13.51
C GLY A 95 17.47 28.38 -14.27
N PRO A 96 16.93 29.06 -15.30
CA PRO A 96 16.00 28.48 -16.25
C PRO A 96 16.70 27.97 -17.52
N PRO A 97 16.97 26.67 -17.67
CA PRO A 97 16.86 25.62 -16.65
C PRO A 97 18.19 25.39 -15.89
N ASP A 98 18.10 24.71 -14.76
CA ASP A 98 19.15 23.93 -14.12
C ASP A 98 18.57 22.52 -13.88
N ALA A 99 19.40 21.54 -13.52
CA ALA A 99 18.97 20.15 -13.46
C ALA A 99 19.62 19.33 -12.34
N ILE A 100 18.92 18.24 -12.01
CA ILE A 100 19.29 17.27 -10.98
C ILE A 100 19.25 15.89 -11.63
N SER A 101 20.34 15.13 -11.53
CA SER A 101 20.30 13.69 -11.75
C SER A 101 20.24 12.93 -10.44
N LEU A 102 19.53 11.80 -10.47
CA LEU A 102 19.60 10.76 -9.46
C LEU A 102 20.16 9.52 -10.15
N GLU A 103 21.21 8.95 -9.59
CA GLU A 103 21.92 7.80 -10.14
C GLU A 103 22.19 6.75 -9.08
N ASN A 104 22.38 5.50 -9.51
CA ASN A 104 22.85 4.41 -8.68
C ASN A 104 23.95 3.62 -9.39
N GLY A 105 25.19 3.81 -8.94
CA GLY A 105 26.37 3.33 -9.64
C GLY A 105 26.54 4.00 -11.00
N SER A 106 26.41 3.23 -12.08
CA SER A 106 26.51 3.75 -13.46
C SER A 106 25.16 3.94 -14.14
N VAL A 107 24.05 3.73 -13.42
CA VAL A 107 22.70 3.85 -13.96
C VAL A 107 22.10 5.18 -13.51
N VAL A 108 21.74 6.04 -14.46
CA VAL A 108 20.94 7.24 -14.19
C VAL A 108 19.48 6.81 -14.06
N ILE A 109 18.92 7.05 -12.88
CA ILE A 109 17.53 6.76 -12.53
C ILE A 109 16.63 7.90 -13.00
N GLN A 110 16.99 9.15 -12.69
CA GLN A 110 16.30 10.34 -13.17
C GLN A 110 17.28 11.39 -13.64
N PHE A 111 16.84 12.19 -14.61
CA PHE A 111 17.45 13.45 -14.95
C PHE A 111 16.34 14.47 -15.19
N ILE A 112 16.06 15.27 -14.17
CA ILE A 112 14.97 16.24 -14.18
C ILE A 112 15.53 17.66 -14.14
N SER A 113 14.76 18.61 -14.66
CA SER A 113 15.07 20.03 -14.62
C SER A 113 13.86 20.83 -14.20
N TYR A 114 14.07 22.08 -13.84
CA TYR A 114 13.02 23.06 -13.56
C TYR A 114 13.14 24.23 -14.54
N GLU A 115 12.01 24.88 -14.80
CA GLU A 115 11.90 26.05 -15.68
C GLU A 115 12.38 25.83 -17.13
N GLY A 116 12.32 24.59 -17.61
CA GLY A 116 12.69 24.20 -18.97
C GLY A 116 13.51 22.91 -19.01
N THR A 117 14.09 22.61 -20.18
CA THR A 117 14.88 21.39 -20.42
C THR A 117 16.31 21.72 -20.80
N MET A 118 17.29 20.93 -20.34
CA MET A 118 18.70 21.03 -20.72
C MET A 118 19.28 19.69 -21.16
N THR A 119 20.52 19.73 -21.64
CA THR A 119 21.31 18.53 -21.93
C THR A 119 22.60 18.60 -21.13
N ALA A 120 22.95 17.52 -20.43
CA ALA A 120 24.20 17.45 -19.69
C ALA A 120 25.37 17.17 -20.64
N PHE A 121 26.52 17.81 -20.40
CA PHE A 121 27.74 17.68 -21.21
C PHE A 121 28.87 16.91 -20.49
N ASP A 122 28.69 16.64 -19.20
CA ASP A 122 29.55 15.82 -18.35
C ASP A 122 28.71 15.18 -17.23
N GLY A 123 29.34 14.69 -16.16
CA GLY A 123 28.63 14.08 -15.02
C GLY A 123 27.98 12.72 -15.31
N ALA A 124 27.17 12.24 -14.36
CA ALA A 124 26.45 10.99 -14.47
C ALA A 124 25.46 10.97 -15.65
N ALA A 125 24.84 12.11 -15.94
CA ALA A 125 23.83 12.28 -17.00
C ALA A 125 24.44 12.69 -18.36
N ASN A 126 25.75 12.56 -18.57
CA ASN A 126 26.43 13.03 -19.78
C ASN A 126 25.73 12.58 -21.09
N GLY A 127 25.32 13.56 -21.89
CA GLY A 127 24.64 13.37 -23.17
C GLY A 127 23.13 13.11 -23.06
N MET A 128 22.57 13.05 -21.85
CA MET A 128 21.13 12.93 -21.63
C MET A 128 20.45 14.29 -21.68
N SER A 129 19.21 14.32 -22.17
CA SER A 129 18.33 15.49 -22.04
C SER A 129 17.45 15.31 -20.80
N SER A 130 17.27 16.39 -20.04
CA SER A 130 16.44 16.39 -18.83
C SER A 130 14.94 16.41 -19.17
N ILE A 131 14.13 16.04 -18.18
CA ILE A 131 12.68 16.19 -18.21
C ILE A 131 12.30 17.35 -17.29
N ASP A 132 11.62 18.36 -17.84
CA ASP A 132 11.09 19.48 -17.06
C ASP A 132 9.98 19.00 -16.11
N ILE A 133 10.09 19.35 -14.82
CA ILE A 133 9.09 18.99 -13.79
C ILE A 133 7.77 19.76 -13.95
N GLY A 134 7.78 20.87 -14.70
CA GLY A 134 6.57 21.61 -15.07
C GLY A 134 5.98 22.51 -13.98
N VAL A 135 6.68 22.63 -12.85
CA VAL A 135 6.41 23.59 -11.75
C VAL A 135 7.70 24.36 -11.46
N SER A 136 7.58 25.53 -10.83
CA SER A 136 8.71 26.38 -10.52
C SER A 136 8.52 27.09 -9.18
N GLU A 137 9.63 27.43 -8.55
CA GLU A 137 9.74 28.42 -7.47
C GLU A 137 10.09 29.80 -8.11
N PRO A 138 10.00 30.95 -7.39
CA PRO A 138 10.12 31.13 -5.93
C PRO A 138 8.86 30.84 -5.11
N GLY A 139 9.06 30.28 -3.91
CA GLY A 139 8.09 30.17 -2.81
C GLY A 139 8.52 30.93 -1.54
N GLU A 140 7.74 30.84 -0.46
CA GLU A 140 8.14 31.36 0.87
C GLU A 140 9.17 30.44 1.54
N ILE A 141 9.88 30.93 2.56
CA ILE A 141 10.78 30.09 3.36
C ILE A 141 9.99 28.94 4.01
N GLY A 142 10.44 27.71 3.79
CA GLY A 142 9.78 26.50 4.28
C GLY A 142 8.70 25.95 3.35
N GLU A 143 8.55 26.49 2.14
CA GLU A 143 7.83 25.84 1.05
C GLU A 143 8.79 25.07 0.12
N SER A 144 8.24 24.16 -0.67
CA SER A 144 8.98 23.30 -1.59
C SER A 144 8.10 22.86 -2.76
N LEU A 145 8.75 22.34 -3.80
CA LEU A 145 8.12 21.53 -4.84
C LEU A 145 8.12 20.08 -4.38
N GLN A 146 6.97 19.41 -4.43
CA GLN A 146 6.83 18.04 -3.91
C GLN A 146 5.92 17.20 -4.80
N LEU A 147 6.17 15.88 -4.83
CA LEU A 147 5.33 14.92 -5.54
C LEU A 147 4.04 14.60 -4.76
N GLN A 148 2.90 14.60 -5.46
CA GLN A 148 1.60 14.14 -4.95
C GLN A 148 1.03 13.01 -5.82
N GLY A 149 0.17 12.18 -5.24
CA GLY A 149 -0.47 11.06 -5.94
C GLY A 149 -0.46 9.77 -5.13
N ILE A 150 -0.87 8.68 -5.77
CA ILE A 150 -1.00 7.36 -5.14
C ILE A 150 -0.28 6.35 -6.01
N GLY A 151 0.70 5.65 -5.45
CA GLY A 151 1.34 4.53 -6.15
C GLY A 151 2.65 4.07 -5.57
N THR A 152 3.38 3.29 -6.36
CA THR A 152 4.62 2.62 -5.95
C THR A 152 5.84 3.02 -6.78
N SER A 153 5.67 3.92 -7.75
CA SER A 153 6.71 4.39 -8.67
C SER A 153 6.50 5.85 -9.05
N TYR A 154 7.58 6.51 -9.48
CA TYR A 154 7.59 7.92 -9.90
C TYR A 154 6.44 8.31 -10.85
N ASP A 155 6.15 7.48 -11.85
CA ASP A 155 5.09 7.73 -12.86
C ASP A 155 3.67 7.80 -12.27
N SER A 156 3.49 7.38 -11.02
CA SER A 156 2.21 7.46 -10.31
C SER A 156 1.97 8.82 -9.64
N PHE A 157 2.96 9.71 -9.68
CA PHE A 157 2.95 10.98 -8.99
C PHE A 157 3.09 12.15 -9.96
N SER A 158 2.75 13.35 -9.48
CA SER A 158 2.89 14.59 -10.22
C SER A 158 3.47 15.67 -9.31
N TRP A 159 4.38 16.47 -9.86
CA TRP A 159 4.95 17.61 -9.16
C TRP A 159 3.88 18.69 -8.93
N VAL A 160 3.89 19.24 -7.72
CA VAL A 160 3.08 20.40 -7.32
C VAL A 160 3.90 21.30 -6.41
N GLY A 161 3.45 22.53 -6.24
CA GLY A 161 4.09 23.49 -5.34
C GLY A 161 4.32 24.85 -6.02
N PRO A 162 4.94 25.79 -5.29
CA PRO A 162 5.44 25.65 -3.92
C PRO A 162 4.30 25.48 -2.87
N ILE A 163 4.50 24.61 -1.88
CA ILE A 163 3.62 24.39 -0.71
C ILE A 163 4.47 24.01 0.52
N PRO A 164 3.96 24.03 1.77
CA PRO A 164 4.77 23.74 2.95
C PRO A 164 5.56 22.43 2.85
N ALA A 165 6.86 22.52 3.13
CA ALA A 165 7.81 21.44 2.98
C ALA A 165 7.55 20.30 3.97
N THR A 166 7.82 19.08 3.52
CA THR A 166 7.61 17.83 4.26
C THR A 166 8.91 17.06 4.51
N MET A 167 10.06 17.66 4.23
CA MET A 167 11.41 17.12 4.37
C MET A 167 11.57 16.05 5.48
N GLY A 168 11.91 14.83 5.05
CA GLY A 168 12.08 13.63 5.86
C GLY A 168 10.77 12.89 6.17
N SER A 169 9.63 13.33 5.64
CA SER A 169 8.30 12.76 5.86
C SER A 169 7.53 12.61 4.55
N ILE A 170 6.41 11.89 4.58
CA ILE A 170 5.54 11.77 3.41
C ILE A 170 5.02 13.14 2.95
N ASN A 171 5.05 13.37 1.64
CA ASN A 171 4.53 14.60 1.05
C ASN A 171 3.03 14.75 1.30
N THR A 172 2.57 16.00 1.29
CA THR A 172 1.15 16.33 1.41
C THR A 172 0.36 15.63 0.29
N ASN A 173 -0.67 14.86 0.60
CA ASN A 173 -1.45 14.07 -0.39
C ASN A 173 -0.65 13.05 -1.22
N GLN A 174 0.55 12.66 -0.77
CA GLN A 174 1.21 11.49 -1.30
C GLN A 174 0.77 10.26 -0.51
N ILE A 175 0.52 9.17 -1.22
CA ILE A 175 0.27 7.85 -0.63
C ILE A 175 1.20 6.87 -1.33
N LEU A 176 2.18 6.36 -0.58
CA LEU A 176 3.09 5.33 -1.05
C LEU A 176 2.44 3.95 -0.85
N GLY A 177 2.60 3.08 -1.84
CA GLY A 177 1.95 1.77 -1.84
C GLY A 177 0.62 1.76 -2.60
N ASN A 178 0.03 0.59 -2.69
CA ASN A 178 -1.27 0.41 -3.33
C ASN A 178 -2.37 0.77 -2.31
N SER A 179 -2.96 1.96 -2.40
CA SER A 179 -4.26 2.22 -1.74
C SER A 179 -5.44 1.46 -2.41
N GLY A 180 -5.15 0.47 -3.25
CA GLY A 180 -6.08 -0.53 -3.75
C GLY A 180 -6.11 -1.85 -2.95
N THR A 181 -5.40 -1.94 -1.82
CA THR A 181 -5.53 -3.08 -0.90
C THR A 181 -6.92 -3.12 -0.28
N ILE A 182 -7.78 -3.98 -0.82
CA ILE A 182 -9.05 -4.31 -0.16
C ILE A 182 -8.78 -5.55 0.68
N TYR A 183 -8.79 -5.38 1.99
CA TYR A 183 -8.63 -6.49 2.93
C TYR A 183 -9.92 -7.31 3.02
N GLY A 184 -9.77 -8.63 3.07
CA GLY A 184 -10.85 -9.58 3.31
C GLY A 184 -10.44 -10.99 2.90
N CYS A 185 -11.31 -11.97 3.13
CA CYS A 185 -11.02 -13.34 2.72
C CYS A 185 -10.92 -13.47 1.19
N ILE A 186 -9.77 -13.94 0.68
CA ILE A 186 -9.52 -14.14 -0.75
C ILE A 186 -9.73 -15.59 -1.23
N ASP A 187 -9.99 -16.53 -0.31
CA ASP A 187 -10.23 -17.93 -0.66
C ASP A 187 -11.68 -18.10 -1.17
N PRO A 188 -11.90 -18.45 -2.45
CA PRO A 188 -13.24 -18.64 -3.01
C PRO A 188 -14.01 -19.82 -2.41
N THR A 189 -13.37 -20.66 -1.60
CA THR A 189 -14.01 -21.78 -0.88
C THR A 189 -14.52 -21.39 0.51
N ALA A 190 -14.14 -20.23 1.03
CA ALA A 190 -14.59 -19.74 2.33
C ALA A 190 -16.01 -19.11 2.24
N VAL A 191 -16.77 -19.16 3.35
CA VAL A 191 -18.15 -18.64 3.38
C VAL A 191 -18.23 -17.12 3.33
N ASN A 192 -17.17 -16.43 3.74
CA ASN A 192 -17.05 -14.97 3.73
C ASN A 192 -16.08 -14.46 2.66
N TYR A 193 -15.88 -15.23 1.58
CA TYR A 193 -15.10 -14.81 0.42
C TYR A 193 -15.54 -13.43 -0.08
N ASN A 194 -14.59 -12.51 -0.17
CA ASN A 194 -14.80 -11.18 -0.74
C ASN A 194 -14.08 -11.10 -2.10
N PRO A 195 -14.81 -11.11 -3.24
CA PRO A 195 -14.19 -11.04 -4.56
C PRO A 195 -13.55 -9.68 -4.86
N ALA A 196 -13.84 -8.64 -4.08
CA ALA A 196 -13.17 -7.36 -4.18
C ALA A 196 -11.85 -7.33 -3.37
N ALA A 197 -11.63 -8.27 -2.44
CA ALA A 197 -10.42 -8.31 -1.66
C ALA A 197 -9.21 -8.65 -2.53
N THR A 198 -8.14 -7.87 -2.38
CA THR A 198 -6.86 -8.10 -3.04
C THR A 198 -5.85 -8.78 -2.11
N ASP A 199 -6.09 -8.72 -0.80
CA ASP A 199 -5.17 -9.19 0.24
C ASP A 199 -5.93 -9.90 1.36
N ASP A 200 -5.43 -11.08 1.74
CA ASP A 200 -6.00 -11.89 2.81
C ASP A 200 -5.75 -11.22 4.17
N ASP A 201 -6.82 -11.01 4.93
CA ASP A 201 -6.76 -10.50 6.31
C ASP A 201 -6.84 -11.62 7.36
N GLY A 202 -6.87 -12.89 6.92
CA GLY A 202 -6.99 -14.05 7.80
C GLY A 202 -8.41 -14.25 8.35
N SER A 203 -9.41 -13.52 7.85
CA SER A 203 -10.80 -13.65 8.29
C SER A 203 -11.54 -14.84 7.69
N CYS A 204 -10.94 -15.61 6.77
CA CYS A 204 -11.61 -16.71 6.07
C CYS A 204 -12.28 -17.70 7.03
N LEU A 205 -13.58 -17.86 6.86
CA LEU A 205 -14.43 -18.79 7.60
C LEU A 205 -14.70 -20.01 6.72
N TYR A 206 -14.44 -21.20 7.26
CA TYR A 206 -14.70 -22.46 6.58
C TYR A 206 -15.84 -23.20 7.27
N ALA A 207 -16.84 -23.57 6.49
CA ALA A 207 -17.98 -24.30 7.00
C ALA A 207 -17.61 -25.76 7.29
N THR A 208 -17.88 -26.22 8.51
CA THR A 208 -17.67 -27.62 8.91
C THR A 208 -19.02 -28.28 9.14
N GLU A 209 -19.26 -29.43 8.51
CA GLU A 209 -20.41 -30.28 8.82
C GLU A 209 -20.23 -30.91 10.21
N MET A 210 -21.17 -30.66 11.11
CA MET A 210 -21.11 -31.12 12.49
C MET A 210 -22.47 -31.67 12.93
N SER A 211 -22.45 -32.73 13.74
CA SER A 211 -23.67 -33.17 14.42
C SER A 211 -24.03 -32.19 15.53
N ILE A 212 -25.32 -32.13 15.92
CA ILE A 212 -25.72 -31.30 17.06
C ILE A 212 -25.03 -31.77 18.35
N TYR A 213 -24.78 -33.08 18.47
CA TYR A 213 -23.97 -33.63 19.56
C TYR A 213 -22.55 -33.04 19.59
N ASP A 214 -21.85 -32.96 18.45
CA ASP A 214 -20.49 -32.41 18.40
C ASP A 214 -20.47 -30.89 18.68
N ILE A 215 -21.57 -30.19 18.38
CA ILE A 215 -21.74 -28.79 18.74
C ILE A 215 -21.95 -28.64 20.25
N GLN A 216 -22.71 -29.52 20.90
CA GLN A 216 -23.14 -29.32 22.30
C GLN A 216 -22.27 -30.04 23.34
N TYR A 217 -21.71 -31.19 23.00
CA TYR A 217 -21.06 -32.06 23.98
C TYR A 217 -19.64 -31.59 24.30
N THR A 218 -19.37 -31.41 25.59
CA THR A 218 -18.03 -31.24 26.12
C THR A 218 -17.92 -31.90 27.49
N THR A 219 -16.72 -32.37 27.84
CA THR A 219 -16.37 -32.80 29.20
C THR A 219 -15.46 -31.81 29.91
N VAL A 220 -15.07 -30.74 29.22
CA VAL A 220 -14.18 -29.70 29.73
C VAL A 220 -15.06 -28.57 30.27
N GLN A 221 -14.90 -28.27 31.56
CA GLN A 221 -15.51 -27.09 32.18
C GLN A 221 -14.70 -25.85 31.77
N GLY A 222 -15.34 -24.83 31.19
CA GLY A 222 -14.74 -23.53 30.95
C GLY A 222 -15.06 -22.53 32.05
N ASP A 223 -15.02 -21.25 31.71
CA ASP A 223 -15.01 -20.15 32.69
C ASP A 223 -16.37 -19.96 33.39
N TYR A 224 -17.47 -20.23 32.69
CA TYR A 224 -18.83 -20.05 33.20
C TYR A 224 -19.62 -21.36 33.23
N CYS A 225 -19.41 -22.27 32.26
CA CYS A 225 -20.15 -23.51 32.18
C CYS A 225 -19.34 -24.65 31.52
N TYR A 226 -20.02 -25.52 30.78
CA TYR A 226 -19.44 -26.53 29.91
C TYR A 226 -19.62 -26.01 28.48
N GLU A 227 -18.81 -25.01 28.11
CA GLU A 227 -18.87 -24.34 26.81
C GLU A 227 -18.50 -25.28 25.67
N SER A 228 -19.19 -25.15 24.55
CA SER A 228 -18.88 -25.87 23.33
C SER A 228 -17.44 -25.63 22.90
N ALA A 229 -16.72 -26.71 22.55
CA ALA A 229 -15.41 -26.60 21.91
C ALA A 229 -15.49 -25.96 20.50
N SER A 230 -16.71 -25.82 19.97
CA SER A 230 -16.99 -25.32 18.62
C SER A 230 -17.32 -23.82 18.60
N VAL A 231 -17.31 -23.13 19.74
CA VAL A 231 -17.56 -21.67 19.81
C VAL A 231 -16.65 -20.92 18.83
N GLY A 232 -17.26 -20.03 18.04
CA GLY A 232 -16.58 -19.25 17.01
C GLY A 232 -16.37 -19.97 15.68
N GLN A 233 -16.59 -21.29 15.62
CA GLN A 233 -16.53 -22.03 14.35
C GLN A 233 -17.82 -21.83 13.55
N TYR A 234 -17.69 -21.81 12.22
CA TYR A 234 -18.83 -21.79 11.31
C TYR A 234 -19.27 -23.23 11.01
N ALA A 235 -20.40 -23.64 11.55
CA ALA A 235 -20.90 -25.01 11.45
C ALA A 235 -22.08 -25.10 10.48
N ILE A 236 -22.20 -26.25 9.80
CA ILE A 236 -23.41 -26.69 9.11
C ILE A 236 -23.95 -27.89 9.88
N THR A 237 -25.24 -27.87 10.19
CA THR A 237 -25.88 -28.98 10.88
C THR A 237 -27.33 -29.14 10.44
N THR A 238 -27.88 -30.32 10.61
CA THR A 238 -29.25 -30.65 10.20
C THR A 238 -30.02 -31.24 11.37
N GLY A 239 -31.29 -30.87 11.50
CA GLY A 239 -32.17 -31.41 12.53
C GLY A 239 -33.64 -31.14 12.23
N ILE A 240 -34.51 -31.64 13.11
CA ILE A 240 -35.95 -31.42 13.07
C ILE A 240 -36.31 -30.24 13.96
N VAL A 241 -37.13 -29.32 13.46
CA VAL A 241 -37.69 -28.21 14.25
C VAL A 241 -38.60 -28.77 15.34
N THR A 242 -38.27 -28.54 16.61
CA THR A 242 -39.03 -29.03 17.76
C THR A 242 -39.87 -27.94 18.42
N ALA A 243 -39.47 -26.67 18.28
CA ALA A 243 -40.22 -25.53 18.81
C ALA A 243 -39.89 -24.25 18.03
N VAL A 244 -40.88 -23.36 17.92
CA VAL A 244 -40.74 -22.01 17.35
C VAL A 244 -41.17 -21.01 18.42
N VAL A 245 -40.39 -19.95 18.62
CA VAL A 245 -40.64 -18.97 19.68
C VAL A 245 -41.84 -18.07 19.28
N PRO A 246 -42.90 -17.97 20.10
CA PRO A 246 -44.04 -17.12 19.76
C PRO A 246 -43.66 -15.65 19.62
N GLY A 247 -43.96 -15.04 18.48
CA GLY A 247 -43.68 -13.63 18.21
C GLY A 247 -42.21 -13.29 17.96
N ASN A 248 -41.33 -14.30 17.92
CA ASN A 248 -39.92 -14.15 17.53
C ASN A 248 -39.56 -15.27 16.55
N PRO A 249 -39.13 -15.00 15.32
CA PRO A 249 -38.82 -16.01 14.31
C PRO A 249 -37.69 -17.00 14.64
N THR A 250 -37.15 -17.00 15.86
CA THR A 250 -36.18 -17.99 16.33
C THR A 250 -36.83 -19.32 16.71
N PHE A 251 -36.04 -20.40 16.70
CA PHE A 251 -36.56 -21.75 16.82
C PHE A 251 -35.51 -22.72 17.39
N TYR A 252 -35.94 -23.93 17.73
CA TYR A 252 -35.08 -25.00 18.23
C TYR A 252 -35.12 -26.16 17.26
N ILE A 253 -33.96 -26.77 17.02
CA ILE A 253 -33.84 -28.00 16.25
C ILE A 253 -33.24 -29.11 17.10
N GLN A 254 -33.60 -30.35 16.81
CA GLN A 254 -33.05 -31.53 17.46
C GLN A 254 -32.54 -32.56 16.44
N ASP A 255 -31.50 -33.30 16.81
CA ASP A 255 -30.98 -34.43 16.05
C ASP A 255 -32.05 -35.53 15.89
N PHE A 256 -32.01 -36.26 14.78
CA PHE A 256 -33.00 -37.27 14.39
C PHE A 256 -32.98 -38.50 15.30
N THR A 257 -31.81 -38.85 15.83
CA THR A 257 -31.59 -40.14 16.49
C THR A 257 -31.15 -40.04 17.95
N SER A 258 -30.87 -38.83 18.45
CA SER A 258 -30.37 -38.60 19.80
C SER A 258 -31.33 -37.76 20.63
N ASP A 259 -31.45 -38.09 21.91
CA ASP A 259 -32.15 -37.32 22.93
C ASP A 259 -31.20 -36.63 23.93
N THR A 260 -29.89 -36.88 23.80
CA THR A 260 -28.87 -36.39 24.73
C THR A 260 -27.91 -35.43 24.01
N TYR A 261 -27.75 -34.20 24.52
CA TYR A 261 -27.00 -33.11 23.87
C TYR A 261 -27.43 -32.89 22.40
N ALA A 262 -28.71 -33.11 22.12
CA ALA A 262 -29.21 -33.25 20.77
C ALA A 262 -29.96 -32.03 20.26
N GLY A 263 -30.16 -31.00 21.09
CA GLY A 263 -30.93 -29.81 20.74
C GLY A 263 -30.07 -28.56 20.70
N ILE A 264 -30.29 -27.70 19.70
CA ILE A 264 -29.70 -26.36 19.63
C ILE A 264 -30.77 -25.31 19.34
N TYR A 265 -30.48 -24.09 19.80
CA TYR A 265 -31.27 -22.91 19.49
C TYR A 265 -30.73 -22.21 18.25
N ILE A 266 -31.62 -21.88 17.33
CA ILE A 266 -31.30 -21.17 16.08
C ILE A 266 -31.76 -19.73 16.20
N PHE A 267 -30.79 -18.81 16.21
CA PHE A 267 -31.03 -17.37 16.18
C PHE A 267 -31.03 -16.87 14.73
N ASP A 268 -32.14 -17.10 14.03
CA ASP A 268 -32.39 -16.55 12.70
C ASP A 268 -33.77 -15.91 12.68
N ASN A 269 -33.84 -14.65 12.27
CA ASN A 269 -35.09 -13.91 12.20
C ASN A 269 -35.65 -13.77 10.77
N SER A 270 -34.95 -14.30 9.78
CA SER A 270 -35.29 -14.22 8.36
C SER A 270 -36.09 -15.42 7.86
N PHE A 271 -36.13 -16.50 8.65
CA PHE A 271 -36.82 -17.74 8.34
C PHE A 271 -37.97 -17.99 9.32
N THR A 272 -39.07 -18.59 8.85
CA THR A 272 -40.21 -18.97 9.70
C THR A 272 -40.48 -20.46 9.55
N PRO A 273 -39.86 -21.31 10.39
CA PRO A 273 -40.05 -22.75 10.32
C PRO A 273 -41.40 -23.21 10.84
N VAL A 274 -41.79 -24.43 10.48
CA VAL A 274 -42.89 -25.17 11.09
C VAL A 274 -42.32 -26.31 11.95
N VAL A 275 -42.94 -26.57 13.10
CA VAL A 275 -42.58 -27.71 13.94
C VAL A 275 -42.76 -29.02 13.16
N GLY A 276 -41.73 -29.86 13.18
CA GLY A 276 -41.65 -31.11 12.42
C GLY A 276 -40.90 -30.99 11.10
N ASP A 277 -40.55 -29.77 10.66
CA ASP A 277 -39.73 -29.58 9.46
C ASP A 277 -38.29 -30.07 9.69
N GLU A 278 -37.73 -30.72 8.68
CA GLU A 278 -36.29 -30.97 8.59
C GLU A 278 -35.61 -29.73 8.00
N VAL A 279 -34.61 -29.21 8.71
CA VAL A 279 -33.88 -28.01 8.31
C VAL A 279 -32.38 -28.24 8.43
N THR A 280 -31.65 -27.81 7.41
CA THR A 280 -30.20 -27.65 7.45
C THR A 280 -29.90 -26.19 7.70
N VAL A 281 -29.13 -25.91 8.74
CA VAL A 281 -28.75 -24.57 9.17
C VAL A 281 -27.25 -24.42 9.11
N SER A 282 -26.78 -23.22 8.79
CA SER A 282 -25.37 -22.87 8.81
C SER A 282 -25.15 -21.56 9.57
N GLY A 283 -24.14 -21.49 10.41
CA GLY A 283 -23.82 -20.28 11.14
C GLY A 283 -22.69 -20.45 12.15
N THR A 284 -22.27 -19.34 12.75
CA THR A 284 -21.26 -19.35 13.80
C THR A 284 -21.85 -19.88 15.10
N VAL A 285 -21.22 -20.88 15.69
CA VAL A 285 -21.59 -21.42 17.01
C VAL A 285 -21.26 -20.38 18.07
N ASN A 286 -22.25 -20.05 18.90
CA ASN A 286 -22.11 -19.12 20.01
C ASN A 286 -22.72 -19.73 21.28
N GLU A 287 -22.17 -19.37 22.43
CA GLU A 287 -22.79 -19.65 23.73
C GLU A 287 -23.75 -18.54 24.10
N TYR A 288 -24.90 -18.92 24.66
CA TYR A 288 -25.84 -17.98 25.25
C TYR A 288 -25.87 -18.18 26.76
N TYR A 289 -25.31 -17.21 27.49
CA TYR A 289 -25.34 -17.20 28.95
C TYR A 289 -26.61 -16.49 29.42
N SER A 290 -27.42 -17.15 30.26
CA SER A 290 -28.60 -16.58 30.91
C SER A 290 -28.29 -16.01 32.29
#